data_AF-A0A945D6N7-F1
#
_entry.id   AF-A0A945D6N7-F1
#
_cell.length_a   1.000
_cell.length_b   1.000
_cell.length_c   1.000
_cell.angle_alpha   90.00
_cell.angle_beta   90.00
_cell.angle_gamma   90.00
#
_symmetry.space_group_name_H-M   'P 1'
#
loop_
_entity.id
_entity.type
_entity.pdbx_description
1 polymer ?
#
loop_
_entity_poly.entity_id
_entity_poly.type
_entity_poly.pdbx_seq_one_letter_code
_entity_poly.pdbx_strand_id
1 'polypeptide(L)'
;MQTFKLTPKPQSDYRLEVNELKKQCKLEKHGYRHNKIIYGFCDKVPEIAELQSLGLNVEKIPFEKAQLSLTNDLVERGRAKSKIDHLAVKQAENGARNEQEEAVAQKRLVDLNNNIQAAKEDLGITGILKLLKF
;
A
#
# COMPACT_ATOMS: atom_id res chain seq x y z
N MET A 1 -8.80 -7.54 11.68
CA MET A 1 -7.61 -6.73 11.35
C MET A 1 -7.74 -5.37 11.99
N GLN A 2 -6.63 -4.82 12.48
CA GLN A 2 -6.55 -3.52 13.12
C GLN A 2 -5.61 -2.62 12.33
N THR A 3 -5.94 -1.33 12.25
CA THR A 3 -5.10 -0.33 11.58
C THR A 3 -4.41 0.53 12.64
N PHE A 4 -3.18 0.93 12.34
CA PHE A 4 -2.47 1.96 13.09
C PHE A 4 -1.92 3.02 12.15
N LYS A 5 -1.70 4.21 12.69
CA LYS A 5 -0.81 5.20 12.10
C LYS A 5 0.45 5.32 12.97
N LEU A 6 1.60 5.33 12.31
CA LEU A 6 2.90 5.61 12.90
C LEU A 6 3.37 6.95 12.32
N THR A 7 3.68 7.90 13.19
CA THR A 7 4.25 9.19 12.83
C THR A 7 5.74 9.14 13.13
N PRO A 8 6.63 8.88 12.15
CA PRO A 8 8.05 8.71 12.42
C PRO A 8 8.65 9.96 13.03
N LYS A 9 9.64 9.79 13.91
CA LYS A 9 10.35 10.92 14.51
C LYS A 9 11.03 11.78 13.43
N PRO A 10 11.14 13.10 13.63
CA PRO A 10 11.94 13.94 12.75
C PRO A 10 13.35 13.37 12.58
N GLN A 11 13.85 13.30 11.35
CA GLN A 11 15.19 12.80 10.99
C GLN A 11 15.45 11.31 11.29
N SER A 12 14.47 10.57 11.81
CA SER A 12 14.56 9.12 12.03
C SER A 12 14.34 8.33 10.74
N ASP A 13 15.08 7.24 10.55
CA ASP A 13 14.70 6.23 9.56
C ASP A 13 13.49 5.46 10.08
N TYR A 14 12.31 5.80 9.53
CA TYR A 14 11.05 5.15 9.86
C TYR A 14 11.08 3.62 9.77
N ARG A 15 12.01 3.05 8.98
CA ARG A 15 12.15 1.60 8.85
C ARG A 15 12.58 0.95 10.17
N LEU A 16 13.36 1.66 10.99
CA LEU A 16 13.76 1.19 12.32
C LEU A 16 12.53 1.12 13.24
N GLU A 17 11.71 2.17 13.25
CA GLU A 17 10.47 2.22 14.03
C GLU A 17 9.46 1.13 13.60
N VAL A 18 9.34 0.89 12.28
CA VAL A 18 8.54 -0.22 11.74
C VAL A 18 9.11 -1.59 12.15
N ASN A 19 10.44 -1.74 12.20
CA ASN A 19 11.06 -2.99 12.64
C ASN A 19 10.82 -3.28 14.12
N GLU A 20 10.79 -2.27 14.98
CA GLU A 20 10.39 -2.44 16.38
C GLU A 20 8.91 -2.88 16.50
N LEU A 21 8.02 -2.30 15.70
CA LEU A 21 6.61 -2.74 15.64
C LEU A 21 6.46 -4.21 15.25
N LYS A 22 7.25 -4.69 14.29
CA LYS A 22 7.22 -6.10 13.86
C LYS A 22 7.64 -7.08 14.94
N LYS A 23 8.47 -6.66 15.91
CA LYS A 23 8.84 -7.53 17.03
C LYS A 23 7.65 -7.79 17.96
N GLN A 24 6.73 -6.83 18.04
CA GLN A 24 5.59 -6.87 18.94
C GLN A 24 4.32 -7.41 18.27
N CYS A 25 4.24 -7.37 16.93
CA CYS A 25 3.03 -7.77 16.23
C CYS A 25 3.25 -8.25 14.79
N LYS A 26 2.31 -9.05 14.29
CA LYS A 26 2.32 -9.57 12.93
C LYS A 26 1.70 -8.55 11.97
N LEU A 27 2.56 -7.78 11.31
CA LEU A 27 2.15 -6.83 10.29
C LEU A 27 1.68 -7.55 9.02
N GLU A 28 0.66 -6.98 8.39
CA GLU A 28 0.29 -7.36 7.03
C GLU A 28 1.40 -7.04 6.04
N LYS A 29 1.37 -7.75 4.90
CA LYS A 29 2.40 -7.64 3.85
C LYS A 29 2.55 -6.23 3.28
N HIS A 30 1.47 -5.45 3.30
CA HIS A 30 1.38 -4.16 2.65
C HIS A 30 0.81 -3.09 3.58
N GLY A 31 1.28 -1.86 3.38
CA GLY A 31 0.72 -0.65 3.96
C GLY A 31 1.01 0.53 3.04
N TYR A 32 0.75 1.74 3.50
CA TYR A 32 1.06 2.93 2.71
C TYR A 32 1.60 4.06 3.56
N ARG A 33 2.31 4.98 2.92
CA ARG A 33 2.81 6.21 3.52
C ARG A 33 2.16 7.40 2.85
N HIS A 34 1.59 8.29 3.65
CA HIS A 34 1.02 9.57 3.23
C HIS A 34 1.47 10.68 4.16
N ASN A 35 1.89 11.83 3.63
CA ASN A 35 2.34 12.99 4.43
C ASN A 35 3.32 12.63 5.56
N LYS A 36 4.29 11.76 5.23
CA LYS A 36 5.29 11.18 6.15
C LYS A 36 4.74 10.21 7.20
N ILE A 37 3.43 10.11 7.40
CA ILE A 37 2.74 9.16 8.28
C ILE A 37 2.67 7.79 7.59
N ILE A 38 2.90 6.74 8.35
CA ILE A 38 2.82 5.35 7.92
C ILE A 38 1.52 4.76 8.42
N TYR A 39 0.75 4.19 7.51
CA TYR A 39 -0.47 3.47 7.78
C TYR A 39 -0.17 1.99 7.56
N GLY A 40 -0.33 1.22 8.63
CA GLY A 40 -0.09 -0.21 8.61
C GLY A 40 -1.26 -0.99 9.19
N PHE A 41 -1.31 -2.26 8.83
CA PHE A 41 -2.33 -3.19 9.31
C PHE A 41 -1.66 -4.31 10.09
N CYS A 42 -2.35 -4.77 11.12
CA CYS A 42 -1.90 -5.84 11.99
C CYS A 42 -3.07 -6.71 12.41
N ASP A 43 -2.84 -8.00 12.60
CA ASP A 43 -3.85 -8.93 13.14
C ASP A 43 -4.37 -8.45 14.50
N LYS A 44 -3.43 -8.08 15.39
CA LYS A 44 -3.68 -7.57 16.73
C LYS A 44 -2.63 -6.49 17.04
N VAL A 45 -3.04 -5.23 17.10
CA VAL A 45 -2.15 -4.15 17.55
C VAL A 45 -1.89 -4.36 19.05
N PRO A 46 -0.61 -4.39 19.49
CA PRO A 46 -0.23 -4.45 20.90
C PRO A 46 -0.80 -3.28 21.69
N GLU A 47 -0.64 -3.32 23.00
CA GLU A 47 -1.08 -2.22 23.84
C GLU A 47 -0.31 -0.95 23.46
N ILE A 48 -1.06 0.11 23.12
CA ILE A 48 -0.46 1.36 22.58
C ILE A 48 0.52 1.97 23.59
N ALA A 49 0.23 1.84 24.89
CA ALA A 49 1.10 2.32 25.96
C ALA A 49 2.49 1.64 25.92
N GLU A 50 2.55 0.33 25.63
CA GLU A 50 3.82 -0.39 25.48
C GLU A 50 4.60 0.13 24.27
N LEU A 51 3.93 0.29 23.12
CA LEU A 51 4.58 0.81 21.90
C LEU A 51 5.09 2.25 22.09
N GLN A 52 4.33 3.08 22.80
CA GLN A 52 4.74 4.45 23.14
C GLN A 52 5.90 4.47 24.14
N SER A 53 5.97 3.51 25.07
CA SER A 53 7.10 3.37 25.99
C SER A 53 8.42 3.04 25.28
N LEU A 54 8.36 2.35 24.13
CA LEU A 54 9.50 2.14 23.23
C LEU A 54 9.88 3.41 22.46
N GLY A 55 9.20 4.52 22.72
CA GLY A 55 9.37 5.80 22.07
C GLY A 55 8.78 5.85 20.66
N LEU A 56 7.86 4.94 20.30
CA LEU A 56 7.20 4.96 19.00
C LEU A 56 5.97 5.87 19.05
N ASN A 57 5.81 6.76 18.08
CA ASN A 57 4.61 7.60 18.00
C ASN A 57 3.53 6.88 17.17
N VAL A 58 2.88 5.91 17.83
CA VAL A 58 1.87 5.04 17.23
C VAL A 58 0.51 5.31 17.85
N GLU A 59 -0.50 5.35 16.98
CA GLU A 59 -1.89 5.50 17.37
C GLU A 59 -2.74 4.44 16.65
N LYS A 60 -3.67 3.83 17.38
CA LYS A 60 -4.70 2.98 16.78
C LYS A 60 -5.73 3.87 16.12
N ILE A 61 -6.11 3.54 14.89
CA ILE A 61 -7.16 4.23 14.16
C ILE A 61 -8.28 3.25 13.79
N PRO A 62 -9.51 3.74 13.56
CA PRO A 62 -10.57 2.91 13.02
C PRO A 62 -10.12 2.23 11.73
N PHE A 63 -10.48 0.95 11.59
CA PHE A 63 -10.27 0.25 10.32
C PHE A 63 -11.32 0.74 9.33
N GLU A 64 -10.85 1.28 8.20
CA GLU A 64 -11.70 1.66 7.09
C GLU A 64 -11.44 0.73 5.91
N LYS A 65 -12.51 0.15 5.34
CA LYS A 65 -12.39 -0.78 4.21
C LYS A 65 -11.64 -0.15 3.03
N ALA A 66 -11.80 1.16 2.82
CA ALA A 66 -11.10 1.93 1.80
C ALA A 66 -9.57 1.87 1.94
N GLN A 67 -9.03 1.80 3.17
CA GLN A 67 -7.57 1.68 3.40
C GLN A 67 -7.01 0.37 2.85
N LEU A 68 -7.71 -0.74 3.11
CA LEU A 68 -7.31 -2.06 2.61
C LEU A 68 -7.46 -2.13 1.09
N SER A 69 -8.60 -1.69 0.56
CA SER A 69 -8.84 -1.63 -0.89
C SER A 69 -7.75 -0.85 -1.61
N LEU A 70 -7.40 0.34 -1.11
CA LEU A 70 -6.34 1.17 -1.65
C LEU A 70 -5.01 0.43 -1.74
N THR A 71 -4.59 -0.28 -0.68
CA THR A 71 -3.33 -1.04 -0.72
C THR A 71 -3.36 -2.20 -1.70
N ASN A 72 -4.48 -2.92 -1.80
CA ASN A 72 -4.63 -4.03 -2.72
C ASN A 72 -4.63 -3.54 -4.18
N ASP A 73 -5.36 -2.47 -4.48
CA ASP A 73 -5.42 -1.92 -5.83
C ASP A 73 -4.07 -1.35 -6.26
N LEU A 74 -3.29 -0.74 -5.36
CA LEU A 74 -1.93 -0.29 -5.66
C LEU A 74 -0.99 -1.46 -6.01
N VAL A 75 -1.12 -2.60 -5.32
CA VAL A 75 -0.36 -3.82 -5.63
C VAL A 75 -0.78 -4.38 -7.00
N GLU A 76 -2.08 -4.51 -7.24
CA GLU A 76 -2.61 -5.02 -8.50
C GLU A 76 -2.28 -4.11 -9.68
N ARG A 77 -2.25 -2.78 -9.47
CA ARG A 77 -1.80 -1.81 -10.48
C ARG A 77 -0.37 -2.06 -10.91
N GLY A 78 0.52 -2.34 -9.95
CA GLY A 78 1.91 -2.70 -10.24
C GLY A 78 2.03 -3.99 -11.07
N ARG A 79 1.22 -5.00 -10.75
CA ARG A 79 1.16 -6.27 -11.49
C ARG A 79 0.60 -6.08 -12.90
N ALA A 80 -0.47 -5.30 -13.04
CA ALA A 80 -1.09 -4.99 -14.32
C ALA A 80 -0.09 -4.28 -15.24
N LYS A 81 0.64 -3.28 -14.72
CA LYS A 81 1.70 -2.60 -15.48
C LYS A 81 2.79 -3.56 -15.93
N SER A 82 3.33 -4.38 -15.03
CA SER A 82 4.33 -5.39 -15.39
C SER A 82 3.82 -6.36 -16.45
N LYS A 83 2.55 -6.77 -16.39
CA LYS A 83 1.95 -7.62 -17.44
C LYS A 83 1.93 -6.92 -18.80
N ILE A 84 1.55 -5.65 -18.85
CA ILE A 84 1.55 -4.85 -20.09
C ILE A 84 2.98 -4.78 -20.66
N ASP A 85 3.96 -4.46 -19.81
CA ASP A 85 5.38 -4.39 -20.22
C ASP A 85 5.85 -5.75 -20.80
N HIS A 86 5.49 -6.87 -20.17
CA HIS A 86 5.81 -8.21 -20.68
C HIS A 86 5.12 -8.53 -22.01
N LEU A 87 3.87 -8.10 -22.20
CA LEU A 87 3.14 -8.29 -23.45
C LEU A 87 3.75 -7.46 -24.58
N ALA A 88 4.17 -6.22 -24.31
CA ALA A 88 4.85 -5.37 -25.29
C ALA A 88 6.16 -6.02 -25.79
N VAL A 89 6.97 -6.59 -24.88
CA VAL A 89 8.19 -7.33 -25.26
C VAL A 89 7.85 -8.56 -26.11
N LYS A 90 6.85 -9.36 -25.72
CA LYS A 90 6.43 -10.55 -26.48
C LYS A 90 5.88 -10.22 -27.86
N GLN A 91 5.23 -9.07 -28.03
CA GLN A 91 4.72 -8.59 -29.31
C GLN A 91 5.87 -8.22 -30.25
N ALA A 92 6.93 -7.61 -29.72
CA ALA A 92 8.15 -7.35 -30.49
C ALA A 92 8.83 -8.63 -30.97
N GLU A 93 8.73 -9.73 -30.20
CA GLU A 93 9.31 -11.03 -30.54
C GLU A 93 8.41 -11.90 -31.44
N ASN A 94 7.07 -11.82 -31.32
CA ASN A 94 6.12 -12.77 -31.93
C ASN A 94 5.03 -12.15 -32.83
N GLY A 95 5.04 -10.83 -33.04
CA GLY A 95 4.02 -10.11 -33.80
C GLY A 95 2.68 -9.93 -33.03
N ALA A 96 1.61 -9.56 -33.75
CA ALA A 96 0.29 -9.12 -33.23
C ALA A 96 -0.57 -10.18 -32.49
N ARG A 97 0.00 -11.31 -32.07
CA ARG A 97 -0.78 -12.44 -31.49
C ARG A 97 -1.38 -12.16 -30.11
N ASN A 98 -1.05 -11.04 -29.47
CA ASN A 98 -1.41 -10.74 -28.08
C ASN A 98 -2.19 -9.42 -27.88
N GLU A 99 -2.66 -8.77 -28.94
CA GLU A 99 -3.38 -7.48 -28.88
C GLU A 99 -4.61 -7.52 -27.95
N GLN A 100 -5.38 -8.62 -27.98
CA GLN A 100 -6.54 -8.77 -27.09
C GLN A 100 -6.13 -8.86 -25.61
N GLU A 101 -5.05 -9.58 -25.30
CA GLU A 101 -4.57 -9.68 -23.91
C GLU A 101 -4.03 -8.35 -23.40
N GLU A 102 -3.39 -7.57 -24.28
CA GLU A 102 -2.91 -6.24 -23.95
C GLU A 102 -4.08 -5.28 -23.69
N ALA A 103 -5.10 -5.27 -24.56
CA ALA A 103 -6.30 -4.45 -24.37
C ALA A 103 -7.01 -4.75 -23.05
N VAL A 104 -7.11 -6.03 -22.66
CA VAL A 104 -7.68 -6.45 -21.37
C VAL A 104 -6.82 -5.96 -20.20
N ALA A 105 -5.49 -6.06 -20.32
CA ALA A 105 -4.57 -5.59 -19.28
C ALA A 105 -4.60 -4.05 -19.12
N GLN A 106 -4.68 -3.31 -20.23
CA GLN A 106 -4.85 -1.87 -20.24
C GLN A 106 -6.18 -1.44 -19.61
N LYS A 107 -7.30 -2.08 -19.98
CA LYS A 107 -8.61 -1.81 -19.36
C LYS A 107 -8.57 -2.03 -17.85
N ARG A 108 -7.98 -3.14 -17.41
CA ARG A 108 -7.81 -3.42 -15.98
C ARG A 108 -6.96 -2.34 -15.27
N LEU A 109 -5.93 -1.83 -15.93
CA LEU A 109 -5.11 -0.74 -15.39
C LEU A 109 -5.92 0.55 -15.21
N VAL A 110 -6.81 0.87 -16.15
CA VAL A 110 -7.73 2.02 -16.04
C VAL A 110 -8.69 1.85 -14.86
N ASP A 111 -9.33 0.68 -14.74
CA ASP A 111 -10.25 0.38 -13.64
C ASP A 111 -9.55 0.51 -12.28
N LEU A 112 -8.33 -0.03 -12.16
CA LEU A 112 -7.52 0.09 -10.95
C LEU A 112 -7.16 1.55 -10.63
N ASN A 113 -6.83 2.37 -11.63
CA ASN A 113 -6.54 3.78 -11.40
C ASN A 113 -7.78 4.53 -10.88
N ASN A 114 -8.96 4.23 -11.41
CA ASN A 114 -10.22 4.83 -10.96
C ASN A 114 -10.55 4.43 -9.52
N ASN A 115 -10.40 3.14 -9.18
CA ASN A 115 -10.63 2.65 -7.82
C ASN A 115 -9.66 3.27 -6.81
N ILE A 116 -8.37 3.38 -7.17
CA ILE A 116 -7.35 4.05 -6.33
C ILE A 116 -7.72 5.51 -6.10
N GLN A 117 -8.22 6.20 -7.13
CA GLN A 117 -8.62 7.60 -7.01
C GLN A 117 -9.82 7.76 -6.08
N ALA A 118 -10.87 6.96 -6.27
CA ALA A 118 -12.04 6.94 -5.38
C ALA A 118 -11.64 6.63 -3.93
N ALA A 119 -10.80 5.62 -3.70
CA ALA A 119 -10.34 5.28 -2.36
C ALA A 119 -9.49 6.40 -1.72
N LYS A 120 -8.73 7.16 -2.50
CA LYS A 120 -8.03 8.34 -1.99
C LYS A 120 -8.99 9.45 -1.59
N GLU A 121 -10.03 9.70 -2.40
CA GLU A 121 -11.05 10.70 -2.11
C GLU A 121 -11.82 10.37 -0.83
N ASP A 122 -12.25 9.10 -0.67
CA ASP A 122 -12.90 8.60 0.54
C ASP A 122 -12.03 8.79 1.80
N LEU A 123 -10.72 8.60 1.65
CA LEU A 123 -9.73 8.74 2.73
C LEU A 123 -9.22 10.19 2.90
N GLY A 124 -9.71 11.15 2.12
CA GLY A 124 -9.25 12.54 2.14
C GLY A 124 -7.77 12.74 1.75
N ILE A 125 -7.21 11.82 0.97
CA ILE A 125 -5.80 11.82 0.55
C ILE A 125 -5.64 12.69 -0.70
N THR A 126 -5.09 13.90 -0.53
CA THR A 126 -4.87 14.88 -1.61
C THR A 126 -3.46 14.88 -2.19
N GLY A 127 -2.64 13.86 -1.90
CA GLY A 127 -1.22 13.84 -2.25
C GLY A 127 -0.69 12.51 -2.80
N ILE A 128 0.64 12.46 -2.94
CA ILE A 128 1.34 11.26 -3.38
C ILE A 128 1.35 10.23 -2.25
N LEU A 129 1.06 8.99 -2.62
CA LEU A 129 1.16 7.83 -1.75
C LEU A 129 2.37 7.00 -2.12
N LYS A 130 3.06 6.49 -1.11
CA LYS A 130 4.08 5.46 -1.29
C LYS A 130 3.57 4.15 -0.70
N LEU A 131 3.39 3.15 -1.56
CA LEU A 131 3.12 1.79 -1.11
C LEU A 131 4.34 1.27 -0.33
N LEU A 132 4.08 0.67 0.82
CA LEU A 132 5.09 0.05 1.67
C LEU A 132 4.93 -1.46 1.64
N LYS A 133 6.07 -2.14 1.71
CA LYS A 133 6.16 -3.57 1.96
C LYS A 133 6.78 -3.73 3.35
N PHE A 134 6.07 -4.41 4.23
CA PHE A 134 6.55 -4.75 5.56
C PHE A 134 7.18 -6.14 5.54
#